data_AF-A0A0J1FG05-F1
#
_entry.id   AF-A0A0J1FG05-F1
#
_cell.length_a   1.000
_cell.length_b   1.000
_cell.length_c   1.000
_cell.angle_alpha   90.00
_cell.angle_beta   90.00
_cell.angle_gamma   90.00
#
_symmetry.space_group_name_H-M   'P 1'
#
loop_
_entity.id
_entity.type
_entity.pdbx_description
1 polymer ?
#
loop_
_entity_poly.entity_id
_entity_poly.type
_entity_poly.pdbx_seq_one_letter_code
_entity_poly.pdbx_strand_id
1 'polypeptide(L)'
;MTGYRKAERKKAKLRLGLSGPAGSGKTYSALLIAYGITGNWEEIGLIDTESHSGELYANSKQGQIGEYQYLCIEPPYSPEKYIEAIKLGERAGLKVIIIDSLTHAWAGEGGLLDRKGQIERKPGYNSWTAWRDVTPVHNRLVETILNTKCHVIATLRAKMEYVQEKDENGKTVVRKIGMGSIQRDGMDYEFTVFADIDQQHMCSVSKDRTGLLDGKYFKPDAETGRMLLEWLEAGKEPPREPERPAPIPEQKRAEPKQERIPESSPAAKPELNFLEKTSEPVQEQVEQTAEQAQEETPAAELEAPDIPENIPETLLEDPDVYKCLTLNSARTTSGQPATRIDVMKGETKFFLLALGDEGLCEVAKLHEGCFFKTLETYQDKGFTIVKKVEKIA
;
A
#
# COMPACT_ATOMS: atom_id res chain seq x y z
N MET A 1 -25.88 13.05 10.00
CA MET A 1 -25.29 12.73 8.69
C MET A 1 -26.07 13.47 7.62
N THR A 2 -25.42 13.98 6.58
CA THR A 2 -26.12 14.40 5.34
C THR A 2 -26.39 13.17 4.49
N GLY A 3 -27.53 13.12 3.80
CA GLY A 3 -27.92 11.97 2.97
C GLY A 3 -27.04 11.74 1.73
N TYR A 4 -27.31 10.65 1.01
CA TYR A 4 -26.65 10.34 -0.25
C TYR A 4 -26.81 11.47 -1.28
N ARG A 5 -25.76 11.74 -2.05
CA ARG A 5 -25.74 12.67 -3.18
C ARG A 5 -25.16 11.99 -4.41
N LYS A 6 -25.45 12.51 -5.60
CA LYS A 6 -24.73 12.10 -6.81
C LYS A 6 -23.22 12.33 -6.63
N ALA A 7 -22.42 11.32 -7.00
CA ALA A 7 -20.98 11.44 -7.04
C ALA A 7 -20.56 12.39 -8.17
N GLU A 8 -19.51 13.18 -7.94
CA GLU A 8 -18.93 14.08 -8.94
C GLU A 8 -17.41 14.09 -8.72
N ARG A 9 -16.63 14.02 -9.82
CA ARG A 9 -15.18 14.16 -9.73
C ARG A 9 -14.83 15.57 -9.27
N LYS A 10 -14.03 15.67 -8.21
CA LYS A 10 -13.49 16.93 -7.69
C LYS A 10 -12.01 17.04 -8.00
N LYS A 11 -11.46 18.26 -8.03
CA LYS A 11 -10.02 18.48 -8.06
C LYS A 11 -9.36 17.71 -6.90
N ALA A 12 -8.29 16.98 -7.18
CA ALA A 12 -7.61 16.11 -6.24
C ALA A 12 -6.10 16.38 -6.21
N LYS A 13 -5.38 15.77 -5.27
CA LYS A 13 -3.92 15.83 -5.17
C LYS A 13 -3.30 14.48 -5.50
N LEU A 14 -2.18 14.51 -6.21
CA LEU A 14 -1.47 13.29 -6.59
C LEU A 14 -0.90 12.61 -5.35
N ARG A 15 -1.11 11.30 -5.27
CA ARG A 15 -0.32 10.39 -4.44
C ARG A 15 0.29 9.38 -5.40
N LEU A 16 1.57 9.52 -5.73
CA LEU A 16 2.27 8.61 -6.64
C LEU A 16 3.29 7.79 -5.85
N GLY A 17 3.24 6.47 -5.97
CA GLY A 17 4.30 5.57 -5.51
C GLY A 17 5.17 5.13 -6.68
N LEU A 18 6.49 5.27 -6.55
CA LEU A 18 7.48 4.79 -7.51
C LEU A 18 8.38 3.74 -6.84
N SER A 19 8.18 2.48 -7.16
CA SER A 19 8.92 1.33 -6.65
C SER A 19 10.05 0.91 -7.61
N GLY A 20 11.06 0.17 -7.13
CA GLY A 20 12.06 -0.46 -8.00
C GLY A 20 13.48 -0.60 -7.43
N PRO A 21 14.39 -1.25 -8.17
CA PRO A 21 15.80 -1.45 -7.83
C PRO A 21 16.57 -0.19 -7.43
N ALA A 22 17.69 -0.37 -6.71
CA ALA A 22 18.76 0.62 -6.74
C ALA A 22 19.26 0.79 -8.19
N GLY A 23 19.41 2.03 -8.64
CA GLY A 23 19.80 2.35 -10.02
C GLY A 23 18.66 2.42 -11.04
N SER A 24 17.40 2.07 -10.70
CA SER A 24 16.28 2.15 -11.67
C SER A 24 15.88 3.57 -12.09
N GLY A 25 16.37 4.62 -11.40
CA GLY A 25 16.10 6.01 -11.76
C GLY A 25 14.85 6.62 -11.11
N LYS A 26 14.39 6.08 -9.97
CA LYS A 26 13.23 6.58 -9.21
C LYS A 26 13.30 8.08 -8.90
N THR A 27 14.40 8.56 -8.33
CA THR A 27 14.64 9.98 -7.97
C THR A 27 14.54 10.89 -9.17
N TYR A 28 15.26 10.54 -10.25
CA TYR A 28 15.25 11.24 -11.52
C TYR A 28 13.84 11.31 -12.13
N SER A 29 13.13 10.17 -12.15
CA SER A 29 11.74 10.08 -12.64
C SER A 29 10.78 10.93 -11.80
N ALA A 30 10.91 10.90 -10.47
CA ALA A 30 10.12 11.71 -9.56
C ALA A 30 10.33 13.21 -9.79
N LEU A 31 11.59 13.64 -10.00
CA LEU A 31 11.93 15.04 -10.32
C LEU A 31 11.31 15.50 -11.65
N LEU A 32 11.40 14.69 -12.71
CA LEU A 32 10.79 15.03 -13.99
C LEU A 32 9.25 15.10 -13.90
N ILE A 33 8.61 14.13 -13.25
CA ILE A 33 7.15 14.14 -13.03
C ILE A 33 6.74 15.35 -12.20
N ALA A 34 7.48 15.69 -11.15
CA ALA A 34 7.23 16.86 -10.31
C ALA A 34 7.31 18.16 -11.12
N TYR A 35 8.31 18.30 -12.00
CA TYR A 35 8.41 19.43 -12.92
C TYR A 35 7.29 19.44 -13.97
N GLY A 36 6.82 18.28 -14.43
CA GLY A 36 5.61 18.16 -15.25
C GLY A 36 4.35 18.70 -14.58
N ILE A 37 4.26 18.57 -13.25
CA ILE A 37 3.14 19.05 -12.43
C ILE A 37 3.23 20.55 -12.11
N THR A 38 4.43 21.13 -12.00
CA THR A 38 4.60 22.53 -11.58
C THR A 38 4.96 23.49 -12.72
N GLY A 39 5.75 23.04 -13.70
CA GLY A 39 6.47 23.91 -14.63
C GLY A 39 7.53 24.80 -13.97
N ASN A 40 7.80 24.63 -12.67
CA ASN A 40 8.76 25.41 -11.89
C ASN A 40 9.49 24.53 -10.86
N TRP A 41 10.82 24.53 -10.90
CA TRP A 41 11.66 23.76 -9.97
C TRP A 41 11.62 24.30 -8.53
N GLU A 42 11.42 25.61 -8.34
CA GLU A 42 11.35 26.24 -7.01
C GLU A 42 10.14 25.77 -6.19
N GLU A 43 9.08 25.29 -6.85
CA GLU A 43 7.85 24.78 -6.24
C GLU A 43 7.93 23.30 -5.82
N ILE A 44 9.08 22.65 -6.04
CA ILE A 44 9.34 21.24 -5.74
C ILE A 44 10.21 21.15 -4.48
N GLY A 45 9.82 20.30 -3.55
CA GLY A 45 10.64 19.90 -2.40
C GLY A 45 11.02 18.44 -2.46
N LEU A 46 12.29 18.11 -2.25
CA LEU A 46 12.78 16.74 -2.13
C LEU A 46 13.25 16.48 -0.69
N ILE A 47 12.61 15.51 -0.05
CA ILE A 47 12.97 14.97 1.26
C ILE A 47 13.84 13.73 1.01
N ASP A 48 15.15 13.87 1.24
CA ASP A 48 16.19 12.86 0.97
C ASP A 48 16.51 12.05 2.22
N THR A 49 16.52 10.73 2.11
CA THR A 49 16.97 9.77 3.12
C THR A 49 17.96 8.74 2.53
N GLU A 50 18.49 9.04 1.35
CA GLU A 50 19.36 8.24 0.50
C GLU A 50 20.77 8.88 0.45
N SER A 51 21.21 9.45 1.59
CA SER A 51 22.55 10.01 1.83
C SER A 51 23.00 11.07 0.82
N HIS A 52 22.21 12.13 0.65
CA HIS A 52 22.50 13.27 -0.25
C HIS A 52 22.52 12.92 -1.75
N SER A 53 22.00 11.76 -2.13
CA SER A 53 21.87 11.39 -3.55
C SER A 53 20.94 12.32 -4.33
N GLY A 54 19.98 12.97 -3.64
CA GLY A 54 19.09 13.96 -4.20
C GLY A 54 19.81 15.21 -4.67
N GLU A 55 20.83 15.71 -3.96
CA GLU A 55 21.56 16.93 -4.36
C GLU A 55 22.35 16.75 -5.66
N LEU A 56 22.74 15.52 -6.01
CA LEU A 56 23.50 15.18 -7.22
C LEU A 56 22.74 15.44 -8.53
N TYR A 57 21.41 15.63 -8.47
CA TYR A 57 20.59 15.94 -9.64
C TYR A 57 20.42 17.45 -9.90
N ALA A 58 20.75 18.31 -8.93
CA ALA A 58 20.63 19.76 -9.08
C ALA A 58 21.51 20.27 -10.24
N ASN A 59 20.96 21.12 -11.11
CA ASN A 59 21.60 21.62 -12.33
C ASN A 59 22.07 20.52 -13.32
N SER A 60 21.48 19.32 -13.27
CA SER A 60 21.82 18.24 -14.20
C SER A 60 21.36 18.56 -15.62
N LYS A 61 22.31 18.51 -16.56
CA LYS A 61 22.03 18.63 -18.01
C LYS A 61 21.14 17.49 -18.53
N GLN A 62 21.18 16.33 -17.88
CA GLN A 62 20.31 15.21 -18.21
C GLN A 62 18.90 15.51 -17.70
N GLY A 63 17.92 15.58 -18.60
CA GLY A 63 16.55 15.94 -18.24
C GLY A 63 16.33 17.43 -17.96
N GLN A 64 17.36 18.28 -18.06
CA GLN A 64 17.31 19.72 -17.78
C GLN A 64 16.78 20.03 -16.37
N ILE A 65 17.32 19.32 -15.37
CA ILE A 65 16.92 19.47 -13.97
C ILE A 65 17.52 20.75 -13.40
N GLY A 66 16.65 21.64 -12.91
CA GLY A 66 17.04 22.89 -12.26
C GLY A 66 17.33 22.73 -10.76
N GLU A 67 17.22 23.83 -10.02
CA GLU A 67 17.37 23.87 -8.56
C GLU A 67 16.00 23.79 -7.88
N TYR A 68 15.87 22.93 -6.88
CA TYR A 68 14.65 22.68 -6.11
C TYR A 68 14.94 22.72 -4.61
N GLN A 69 13.90 22.84 -3.79
CA GLN A 69 14.06 22.83 -2.34
C GLN A 69 14.47 21.44 -1.85
N TYR A 70 15.44 21.38 -0.94
CA TYR A 70 16.04 20.13 -0.48
C TYR A 70 16.05 20.03 1.04
N LEU A 71 15.76 18.84 1.58
CA LEU A 71 15.83 18.54 3.01
C LEU A 71 16.33 17.11 3.22
N CYS A 72 17.47 16.96 3.89
CA CYS A 72 17.98 15.64 4.30
C CYS A 72 17.37 15.19 5.65
N ILE A 73 16.96 13.93 5.73
CA ILE A 73 16.60 13.22 6.97
C ILE A 73 17.65 12.14 7.22
N GLU A 74 18.55 12.40 8.16
CA GLU A 74 19.50 11.42 8.68
C GLU A 74 18.86 10.45 9.70
N PRO A 75 19.49 9.29 10.01
CA PRO A 75 19.09 8.42 11.11
C PRO A 75 18.90 9.15 12.45
N PRO A 76 18.00 8.70 13.34
CA PRO A 76 16.97 7.69 13.11
C PRO A 76 15.91 8.19 12.12
N TYR A 77 15.48 7.34 11.19
CA TYR A 77 14.48 7.62 10.16
C TYR A 77 13.04 7.53 10.72
N SER A 78 12.77 8.22 11.84
CA SER A 78 11.48 8.12 12.51
C SER A 78 10.36 8.75 11.65
N PRO A 79 9.17 8.13 11.55
CA PRO A 79 8.02 8.68 10.83
C PRO A 79 7.65 10.12 11.25
N GLU A 80 7.90 10.47 12.51
CA GLU A 80 7.74 11.83 13.03
C GLU A 80 8.57 12.87 12.24
N LYS A 81 9.83 12.59 11.87
CA LYS A 81 10.65 13.51 11.04
C LYS A 81 10.04 13.73 9.66
N TYR A 82 9.52 12.66 9.02
CA TYR A 82 8.84 12.77 7.72
C TYR A 82 7.56 13.61 7.82
N ILE A 83 6.77 13.43 8.88
CA ILE A 83 5.56 14.24 9.14
C ILE A 83 5.91 15.72 9.28
N GLU A 84 7.00 16.04 9.98
CA GLU A 84 7.48 17.42 10.14
C GLU A 84 7.99 18.02 8.84
N ALA A 85 8.76 17.27 8.05
CA ALA A 85 9.28 17.69 6.75
C ALA A 85 8.15 17.93 5.72
N ILE A 86 7.16 17.05 5.63
CA ILE A 86 5.98 17.25 4.76
C ILE A 86 5.24 18.53 5.15
N LYS A 87 4.99 18.73 6.45
CA LYS A 87 4.32 19.94 6.96
C LYS A 87 5.16 21.21 6.78
N LEU A 88 6.49 21.09 6.77
CA LEU A 88 7.39 22.22 6.47
C LEU A 88 7.30 22.62 5.00
N GLY A 89 7.34 21.64 4.07
CA GLY A 89 7.15 21.89 2.65
C GLY A 89 5.78 22.52 2.32
N GLU A 90 4.71 22.04 2.96
CA GLU A 90 3.38 22.64 2.82
C GLU A 90 3.33 24.10 3.33
N ARG A 91 3.98 24.40 4.46
CA ARG A 91 4.09 25.79 4.97
C ARG A 91 4.97 26.68 4.10
N ALA A 92 5.97 26.12 3.43
CA ALA A 92 6.83 26.82 2.47
C ALA A 92 6.12 27.09 1.12
N GLY A 93 4.89 26.60 0.94
CA GLY A 93 4.07 26.87 -0.26
C GLY A 93 4.34 25.93 -1.44
N LEU A 94 5.14 24.88 -1.24
CA LEU A 94 5.51 23.93 -2.29
C LEU A 94 4.29 23.23 -2.88
N LYS A 95 4.33 22.95 -4.19
CA LYS A 95 3.25 22.25 -4.89
C LYS A 95 3.46 20.75 -4.89
N VAL A 96 4.71 20.30 -5.01
CA VAL A 96 5.07 18.86 -5.03
C VAL A 96 6.10 18.58 -3.94
N ILE A 97 5.87 17.53 -3.16
CA ILE A 97 6.83 16.99 -2.20
C ILE A 97 7.22 15.59 -2.66
N ILE A 98 8.51 15.39 -2.93
CA ILE A 98 9.13 14.10 -3.22
C ILE A 98 9.65 13.54 -1.89
N ILE A 99 9.39 12.26 -1.60
CA ILE A 99 9.94 11.53 -0.46
C ILE A 99 10.84 10.42 -1.02
N ASP A 100 12.15 10.60 -0.92
CA ASP A 100 13.17 9.69 -1.46
C ASP A 100 14.10 9.20 -0.34
N SER A 101 13.78 8.14 0.40
CA SER A 101 12.72 7.16 0.16
C SER A 101 11.85 6.87 1.39
N LEU A 102 10.59 6.52 1.13
CA LEU A 102 9.63 6.14 2.16
C LEU A 102 9.96 4.76 2.79
N THR A 103 10.82 3.97 2.14
CA THR A 103 11.34 2.70 2.67
C THR A 103 12.10 2.89 3.98
N HIS A 104 12.85 3.98 4.15
CA HIS A 104 13.63 4.19 5.38
C HIS A 104 12.74 4.44 6.61
N ALA A 105 11.59 5.10 6.47
CA ALA A 105 10.58 5.23 7.52
C ALA A 105 10.07 3.87 8.05
N TRP A 106 10.09 2.84 7.20
CA TRP A 106 9.66 1.49 7.52
C TRP A 106 10.79 0.61 8.05
N ALA A 107 11.85 0.45 7.26
CA ALA A 107 12.89 -0.55 7.46
C ALA A 107 14.30 0.02 7.74
N GLY A 108 14.45 1.34 7.79
CA GLY A 108 15.70 2.01 8.18
C GLY A 108 15.93 1.99 9.69
N GLU A 109 17.13 2.38 10.10
CA GLU A 109 17.50 2.61 11.51
C GLU A 109 16.55 3.60 12.18
N GLY A 110 15.97 3.24 13.33
CA GLY A 110 14.95 4.04 14.02
C GLY A 110 13.60 4.15 13.28
N GLY A 111 13.45 3.47 12.14
CA GLY A 111 12.17 3.29 11.45
C GLY A 111 11.23 2.35 12.20
N LEU A 112 10.05 2.13 11.62
CA LEU A 112 8.95 1.37 12.26
C LEU A 112 9.34 -0.07 12.65
N LEU A 113 10.09 -0.80 11.83
CA LEU A 113 10.52 -2.17 12.12
C LEU A 113 11.57 -2.25 13.24
N ASP A 114 12.53 -1.33 13.28
CA ASP A 114 13.51 -1.24 14.37
C ASP A 114 12.82 -0.85 15.68
N ARG A 115 11.97 0.18 15.67
CA ARG A 115 11.14 0.59 16.82
C ARG A 115 10.26 -0.56 17.33
N LYS A 116 9.68 -1.37 16.44
CA LYS A 116 8.92 -2.58 16.78
C LYS A 116 9.82 -3.61 17.48
N GLY A 117 10.99 -3.92 16.93
CA GLY A 117 11.96 -4.84 17.55
C GLY A 117 12.50 -4.37 18.91
N GLN A 118 12.70 -3.06 19.08
CA GLN A 118 13.10 -2.47 20.36
C GLN A 118 12.01 -2.58 21.44
N ILE A 119 10.72 -2.52 21.06
CA ILE A 119 9.61 -2.73 22.00
C ILE A 119 9.49 -4.22 22.37
N GLU A 120 9.61 -5.14 21.40
CA GLU A 120 9.57 -6.59 21.66
C GLU A 120 10.66 -7.09 22.61
N ARG A 121 11.84 -6.44 22.62
CA ARG A 121 12.94 -6.79 23.54
C ARG A 121 12.69 -6.40 25.00
N LYS A 122 11.63 -5.65 25.31
CA LYS A 122 11.32 -5.23 26.68
C LYS A 122 10.67 -6.37 27.47
N PRO A 123 11.05 -6.60 28.75
CA PRO A 123 10.41 -7.62 29.59
C PRO A 123 8.89 -7.44 29.65
N GLY A 124 8.14 -8.51 29.37
CA GLY A 124 6.67 -8.51 29.37
C GLY A 124 5.99 -8.03 28.08
N TYR A 125 6.75 -7.64 27.05
CA TYR A 125 6.21 -7.27 25.74
C TYR A 125 6.31 -8.42 24.73
N ASN A 126 5.41 -8.42 23.76
CA ASN A 126 5.35 -9.37 22.64
C ASN A 126 5.04 -8.65 21.32
N SER A 127 5.12 -9.38 20.19
CA SER A 127 4.87 -8.85 18.83
C SER A 127 3.55 -8.10 18.71
N TRP A 128 2.46 -8.62 19.31
CA TRP A 128 1.15 -7.97 19.29
C TRP A 128 1.17 -6.61 19.99
N THR A 129 1.73 -6.54 21.21
CA THR A 129 1.87 -5.27 21.94
C THR A 129 2.78 -4.28 21.23
N ALA A 130 3.85 -4.73 20.58
CA ALA A 130 4.73 -3.86 19.80
C ALA A 130 4.01 -3.28 18.57
N TRP A 131 3.23 -4.08 17.84
CA TRP A 131 2.42 -3.59 16.72
C TRP A 131 1.31 -2.63 17.14
N ARG A 132 0.72 -2.80 18.33
CA ARG A 132 -0.26 -1.87 18.90
C ARG A 132 0.32 -0.47 19.09
N ASP A 133 1.58 -0.38 19.50
CA ASP A 133 2.25 0.90 19.78
C ASP A 133 2.87 1.51 18.51
N VAL A 134 3.24 0.69 17.51
CA VAL A 134 3.88 1.11 16.25
C VAL A 134 2.86 1.46 15.15
N THR A 135 1.73 0.75 15.06
CA THR A 135 0.69 0.99 14.03
C THR A 135 0.15 2.43 14.04
N PRO A 136 -0.19 3.05 15.20
CA PRO A 136 -0.65 4.44 15.23
C PRO A 136 0.39 5.45 14.71
N VAL A 137 1.69 5.14 14.84
CA VAL A 137 2.76 6.00 14.32
C VAL A 137 2.81 5.92 12.80
N HIS A 138 2.73 4.71 12.24
CA HIS A 138 2.63 4.49 10.80
C HIS A 138 1.40 5.20 10.21
N ASN A 139 0.22 4.99 10.82
CA ASN A 139 -1.04 5.57 10.33
C ASN A 139 -0.97 7.10 10.28
N ARG A 140 -0.39 7.77 11.28
CA ARG A 140 -0.20 9.25 11.25
C ARG A 140 0.69 9.73 10.10
N LEU A 141 1.68 8.95 9.67
CA LEU A 141 2.51 9.27 8.50
C LEU A 141 1.71 9.11 7.21
N VAL A 142 0.99 7.99 7.06
CA VAL A 142 0.09 7.75 5.91
C VAL A 142 -0.98 8.85 5.81
N GLU A 143 -1.67 9.16 6.92
CA GLU A 143 -2.64 10.25 6.99
C GLU A 143 -2.04 11.62 6.64
N THR A 144 -0.79 11.89 7.01
CA THR A 144 -0.10 13.14 6.64
C THR A 144 0.20 13.19 5.15
N ILE A 145 0.66 12.08 4.55
CA ILE A 145 0.87 11.94 3.10
C ILE A 145 -0.46 12.10 2.34
N LEU A 146 -1.55 11.51 2.83
CA LEU A 146 -2.85 11.56 2.18
C LEU A 146 -3.50 12.95 2.25
N ASN A 147 -3.40 13.65 3.38
CA ASN A 147 -4.16 14.88 3.65
C ASN A 147 -3.40 16.19 3.36
N THR A 148 -2.10 16.18 3.06
CA THR A 148 -1.37 17.42 2.71
C THR A 148 -1.91 18.09 1.45
N LYS A 149 -1.88 19.43 1.40
CA LYS A 149 -2.32 20.20 0.21
C LYS A 149 -1.36 20.10 -0.99
N CYS A 150 -0.14 19.62 -0.77
CA CYS A 150 0.83 19.33 -1.82
C CYS A 150 0.42 18.08 -2.61
N HIS A 151 0.93 17.94 -3.84
CA HIS A 151 1.07 16.65 -4.52
C HIS A 151 2.23 15.89 -3.86
N VAL A 152 2.16 14.57 -3.77
CA VAL A 152 3.23 13.75 -3.15
C VAL A 152 3.66 12.65 -4.11
N ILE A 153 4.97 12.53 -4.30
CA ILE A 153 5.63 11.41 -4.98
C ILE A 153 6.52 10.71 -3.95
N ALA A 154 6.25 9.45 -3.63
CA ALA A 154 7.07 8.67 -2.72
C ALA A 154 7.84 7.60 -3.50
N THR A 155 9.16 7.55 -3.33
CA THR A 155 9.96 6.44 -3.85
C THR A 155 10.01 5.31 -2.82
N LEU A 156 10.10 4.07 -3.32
CA LEU A 156 10.27 2.88 -2.52
C LEU A 156 11.37 2.01 -3.14
N ARG A 157 12.24 1.44 -2.30
CA ARG A 157 13.19 0.41 -2.72
C ARG A 157 12.42 -0.91 -2.83
N ALA A 158 12.59 -1.65 -3.93
CA ALA A 158 12.02 -3.00 -4.04
C ALA A 158 12.96 -4.08 -3.45
N LYS A 159 12.38 -5.20 -2.98
CA LYS A 159 13.11 -6.43 -2.67
C LYS A 159 13.68 -6.99 -3.96
N MET A 160 14.95 -7.35 -3.94
CA MET A 160 15.69 -7.75 -5.14
C MET A 160 15.95 -9.25 -5.13
N GLU A 161 15.55 -9.94 -6.19
CA GLU A 161 15.91 -11.32 -6.43
C GLU A 161 16.69 -11.45 -7.75
N TYR A 162 17.64 -12.39 -7.79
CA TYR A 162 18.48 -12.65 -8.94
C TYR A 162 17.96 -13.87 -9.69
N VAL A 163 17.21 -13.64 -10.77
CA VAL A 163 16.67 -14.70 -11.61
C VAL A 163 17.66 -14.94 -12.76
N GLN A 164 17.96 -16.22 -13.02
CA GLN A 164 18.77 -16.64 -14.16
C GLN A 164 17.85 -16.93 -15.34
N GLU A 165 17.77 -15.99 -16.28
CA GLU A 165 17.07 -16.17 -17.55
C GLU A 165 18.09 -16.56 -18.63
N LYS A 166 17.62 -17.13 -19.74
CA LYS A 166 18.43 -17.25 -20.96
C LYS A 166 18.05 -16.13 -21.91
N ASP A 167 19.04 -15.48 -22.52
CA ASP A 167 18.79 -14.55 -23.62
C ASP A 167 18.38 -15.29 -24.91
N GLU A 168 18.02 -14.54 -25.95
CA GLU A 168 17.64 -15.04 -27.28
C GLU A 168 18.74 -15.91 -27.94
N ASN A 169 19.99 -15.85 -27.45
CA ASN A 169 21.12 -16.66 -27.90
C ASN A 169 21.39 -17.86 -26.99
N GLY A 170 20.50 -18.15 -26.04
CA GLY A 170 20.59 -19.26 -25.09
C GLY A 170 21.60 -19.05 -23.94
N LYS A 171 22.20 -17.86 -23.82
CA LYS A 171 23.20 -17.54 -22.80
C LYS A 171 22.51 -17.13 -21.50
N THR A 172 22.93 -17.70 -20.38
CA THR A 172 22.40 -17.31 -19.06
C THR A 172 22.76 -15.86 -18.72
N VAL A 173 21.74 -15.03 -18.55
CA VAL A 173 21.81 -13.65 -18.09
C VAL A 173 21.14 -13.57 -16.71
N VAL A 174 21.86 -13.06 -15.73
CA VAL A 174 21.30 -12.81 -14.39
C VAL A 174 20.51 -11.50 -14.43
N ARG A 175 19.18 -11.58 -14.42
CA ARG A 175 18.29 -10.42 -14.30
C ARG A 175 17.95 -10.18 -12.82
N LYS A 176 17.94 -8.92 -12.41
CA LYS A 176 17.58 -8.51 -11.05
C LYS A 176 16.14 -8.04 -11.04
N ILE A 177 15.23 -8.89 -10.57
CA ILE A 177 13.78 -8.65 -10.57
C ILE A 177 13.35 -8.07 -9.22
N GLY A 178 12.45 -7.08 -9.26
CA GLY A 178 11.83 -6.51 -8.06
C GLY A 178 10.64 -7.34 -7.60
N MET A 179 10.77 -8.06 -6.49
CA MET A 179 9.73 -8.92 -5.88
C MET A 179 8.75 -8.12 -4.99
N GLY A 180 8.49 -6.85 -5.32
CA GLY A 180 7.64 -5.93 -4.54
C GLY A 180 8.39 -4.98 -3.61
N SER A 181 7.71 -3.92 -3.16
CA SER A 181 8.31 -2.83 -2.39
C SER A 181 8.69 -3.22 -0.95
N ILE A 182 9.77 -2.64 -0.41
CA ILE A 182 10.17 -2.78 1.00
C ILE A 182 9.36 -1.77 1.81
N GLN A 183 8.17 -2.18 2.22
CA GLN A 183 7.18 -1.39 2.94
C GLN A 183 6.24 -2.29 3.74
N ARG A 184 5.33 -1.71 4.53
CA ARG A 184 4.15 -2.41 5.07
C ARG A 184 3.23 -2.85 3.94
N ASP A 185 2.77 -4.10 3.99
CA ASP A 185 1.76 -4.65 3.08
C ASP A 185 0.52 -3.75 3.01
N GLY A 186 0.06 -3.47 1.78
CA GLY A 186 -1.11 -2.64 1.50
C GLY A 186 -0.86 -1.12 1.42
N MET A 187 0.37 -0.65 1.64
CA MET A 187 0.70 0.79 1.46
C MET A 187 0.49 1.27 0.01
N ASP A 188 0.63 0.37 -0.96
CA ASP A 188 0.29 0.59 -2.36
C ASP A 188 -1.21 0.96 -2.55
N TYR A 189 -2.11 0.44 -1.71
CA TYR A 189 -3.54 0.78 -1.75
C TYR A 189 -3.86 2.24 -1.37
N GLU A 190 -2.93 2.95 -0.72
CA GLU A 190 -3.10 4.35 -0.34
C GLU A 190 -2.81 5.34 -1.48
N PHE A 191 -1.96 4.97 -2.44
CA PHE A 191 -1.60 5.86 -3.55
C PHE A 191 -2.71 6.00 -4.62
N THR A 192 -2.72 7.09 -5.37
CA THR A 192 -3.59 7.28 -6.54
C THR A 192 -3.09 6.43 -7.71
N VAL A 193 -1.77 6.42 -7.90
CA VAL A 193 -1.05 5.61 -8.88
C VAL A 193 0.13 4.96 -8.17
N PHE A 194 0.38 3.68 -8.42
CA PHE A 194 1.58 2.98 -7.96
C PHE A 194 2.22 2.28 -9.15
N ALA A 195 3.51 2.49 -9.33
CA ALA A 195 4.23 2.01 -10.50
C ALA A 195 5.64 1.53 -10.13
N ASP A 196 6.12 0.54 -10.87
CA ASP A 196 7.41 -0.10 -10.68
C ASP A 196 8.32 0.28 -11.85
N ILE A 197 9.55 0.71 -11.54
CA ILE A 197 10.55 1.12 -12.52
C ILE A 197 11.69 0.10 -12.53
N ASP A 198 11.98 -0.48 -13.70
CA ASP A 198 13.01 -1.50 -13.90
C ASP A 198 14.44 -0.93 -14.09
N GLN A 199 15.41 -1.80 -14.38
CA GLN A 199 16.81 -1.37 -14.58
C GLN A 199 17.04 -0.66 -15.93
N GLN A 200 16.09 -0.74 -16.85
CA GLN A 200 16.07 -0.10 -18.16
C GLN A 200 15.41 1.29 -18.09
N HIS A 201 14.99 1.71 -16.89
CA HIS A 201 14.22 2.92 -16.61
C HIS A 201 12.81 2.91 -17.22
N MET A 202 12.29 1.73 -17.54
CA MET A 202 10.92 1.53 -18.00
C MET A 202 10.01 1.34 -16.80
N CYS A 203 8.85 1.96 -16.86
CA CYS A 203 7.84 1.99 -15.83
C CYS A 203 6.64 1.18 -16.28
N SER A 204 6.18 0.27 -15.42
CA SER A 204 4.90 -0.41 -15.52
C SER A 204 4.04 -0.04 -14.32
N VAL A 205 2.73 0.06 -14.52
CA VAL A 205 1.80 0.53 -13.47
C VAL A 205 1.08 -0.67 -12.87
N SER A 206 1.36 -0.94 -11.61
CA SER A 206 0.72 -2.01 -10.82
C SER A 206 -0.62 -1.56 -10.21
N LYS A 207 -0.91 -0.24 -10.21
CA LYS A 207 -2.20 0.32 -9.81
C LYS A 207 -2.43 1.71 -10.40
N ASP A 208 -3.56 1.92 -11.09
CA ASP A 208 -3.94 3.23 -11.62
C ASP A 208 -5.41 3.57 -11.30
N ARG A 209 -5.66 4.66 -10.53
CA ARG A 209 -7.01 5.22 -10.35
C ARG A 209 -7.40 6.22 -11.46
N THR A 210 -6.49 6.56 -12.37
CA THR A 210 -6.70 7.52 -13.45
C THR A 210 -7.16 6.88 -14.76
N GLY A 211 -6.72 5.63 -15.02
CA GLY A 211 -6.91 4.93 -16.28
C GLY A 211 -6.07 5.47 -17.44
N LEU A 212 -5.08 6.33 -17.15
CA LEU A 212 -4.21 6.95 -18.15
C LEU A 212 -2.96 6.11 -18.46
N LEU A 213 -2.48 5.35 -17.48
CA LEU A 213 -1.19 4.68 -17.51
C LEU A 213 -1.31 3.15 -17.37
N ASP A 214 -2.49 2.65 -17.02
CA ASP A 214 -2.79 1.22 -16.95
C ASP A 214 -2.45 0.47 -18.24
N GLY A 215 -1.88 -0.73 -18.10
CA GLY A 215 -1.38 -1.57 -19.20
C GLY A 215 -0.21 -0.99 -20.02
N LYS A 216 0.32 0.20 -19.71
CA LYS A 216 1.39 0.84 -20.50
C LYS A 216 2.78 0.60 -19.91
N TYR A 217 3.74 0.42 -20.82
CA TYR A 217 5.17 0.48 -20.54
C TYR A 217 5.73 1.77 -21.12
N PHE A 218 6.27 2.64 -20.27
CA PHE A 218 6.77 3.96 -20.69
C PHE A 218 7.96 4.40 -19.84
N LYS A 219 8.74 5.36 -20.33
CA LYS A 219 9.82 5.99 -19.54
C LYS A 219 9.27 7.25 -18.86
N PRO A 220 9.27 7.38 -17.52
CA PRO A 220 8.68 8.53 -16.87
C PRO A 220 9.44 9.83 -17.15
N ASP A 221 8.67 10.90 -17.36
CA ASP A 221 9.17 12.21 -17.77
C ASP A 221 8.25 13.36 -17.32
N ALA A 222 8.49 14.57 -17.84
CA ALA A 222 7.66 15.73 -17.54
C ALA A 222 6.27 15.66 -18.18
N GLU A 223 6.09 14.94 -19.28
CA GLU A 223 4.76 14.81 -19.91
C GLU A 223 3.87 13.86 -19.10
N THR A 224 4.46 12.80 -18.55
CA THR A 224 3.83 11.95 -17.51
C THR A 224 3.24 12.81 -16.38
N GLY A 225 3.98 13.81 -15.91
CA GLY A 225 3.53 14.76 -14.89
C GLY A 225 2.36 15.64 -15.33
N ARG A 226 2.39 16.17 -16.57
CA ARG A 226 1.29 16.96 -17.14
C ARG A 226 0.01 16.16 -17.28
N MET A 227 0.08 14.96 -17.86
CA MET A 227 -1.07 14.07 -18.05
C MET A 227 -1.78 13.77 -16.72
N LEU A 228 -1.00 13.49 -15.67
CA LEU A 228 -1.53 13.26 -14.32
C LEU A 228 -2.15 14.53 -13.72
N LEU A 229 -1.54 15.70 -13.92
CA LEU A 229 -2.09 16.98 -13.46
C LEU A 229 -3.44 17.28 -14.14
N GLU A 230 -3.51 17.19 -15.47
CA GLU A 230 -4.73 17.48 -16.25
C GLU A 230 -5.91 16.63 -15.75
N TRP A 231 -5.67 15.33 -15.51
CA TRP A 231 -6.67 14.45 -14.93
C TRP A 231 -7.09 14.86 -13.50
N LEU A 232 -6.12 15.24 -12.66
CA LEU A 232 -6.40 15.69 -11.29
C LEU A 232 -7.16 17.02 -11.26
N GLU A 233 -7.01 17.88 -12.27
CA GLU A 233 -7.63 19.21 -12.32
C GLU A 233 -8.97 19.28 -13.06
N ALA A 234 -9.27 18.39 -14.01
CA ALA A 234 -10.54 18.40 -14.74
C ALA A 234 -11.77 17.91 -13.91
N GLY A 235 -11.65 17.84 -12.58
CA GLY A 235 -12.78 17.75 -11.65
C GLY A 235 -13.30 19.13 -11.23
N LYS A 236 -14.54 19.19 -10.69
CA LYS A 236 -15.08 20.42 -10.09
C LYS A 236 -14.26 20.85 -8.87
N GLU A 237 -14.23 22.14 -8.55
CA GLU A 237 -13.58 22.58 -7.32
C GLU A 237 -14.28 21.98 -6.09
N PRO A 238 -13.54 21.50 -5.08
CA PRO A 238 -14.14 21.10 -3.83
C PRO A 238 -14.83 22.30 -3.17
N PRO A 239 -15.99 22.12 -2.50
CA PRO A 239 -16.57 23.18 -1.68
C PRO A 239 -15.51 23.69 -0.71
N ARG A 240 -15.35 25.01 -0.63
CA ARG A 240 -14.45 25.62 0.36
C ARG A 240 -14.91 25.15 1.74
N GLU A 241 -14.00 24.53 2.48
CA GLU A 241 -14.23 24.24 3.89
C GLU A 241 -14.48 25.58 4.60
N PRO A 242 -15.54 25.73 5.41
CA PRO A 242 -15.84 27.00 6.05
C PRO A 242 -14.65 27.40 6.93
N GLU A 243 -14.12 28.60 6.71
CA GLU A 243 -13.03 29.13 7.51
C GLU A 243 -13.43 29.07 8.98
N ARG A 244 -12.68 28.31 9.79
CA ARG A 244 -12.89 28.31 11.23
C ARG A 244 -12.64 29.75 11.68
N PRO A 245 -13.62 30.42 12.33
CA PRO A 245 -13.41 31.78 12.77
C PRO A 245 -12.17 31.82 13.67
N ALA A 246 -11.32 32.83 13.45
CA ALA A 246 -10.09 33.00 14.20
C ALA A 246 -10.39 32.98 15.72
N PRO A 247 -9.47 32.46 16.56
CA PRO A 247 -9.67 32.47 17.99
C PRO A 247 -10.01 33.89 18.47
N ILE A 248 -11.18 34.05 19.07
CA ILE A 248 -11.62 35.32 19.64
C ILE A 248 -10.57 35.72 20.68
N PRO A 249 -10.01 36.95 20.64
CA PRO A 249 -9.02 37.38 21.61
C PRO A 249 -9.53 37.18 23.04
N GLU A 250 -8.75 36.46 23.84
CA GLU A 250 -9.14 36.02 25.17
C GLU A 250 -9.35 37.24 26.09
N GLN A 251 -10.61 37.64 26.26
CA GLN A 251 -10.97 38.72 27.17
C GLN A 251 -10.67 38.27 28.59
N LYS A 252 -9.72 38.96 29.26
CA LYS A 252 -9.36 38.74 30.66
C LYS A 252 -10.62 38.71 31.53
N ARG A 253 -11.04 37.52 31.92
CA ARG A 253 -12.17 37.31 32.83
C ARG A 253 -11.74 37.77 34.23
N ALA A 254 -12.38 38.81 34.74
CA ALA A 254 -12.15 39.28 36.10
C ALA A 254 -12.52 38.19 37.12
N GLU A 255 -11.73 38.09 38.19
CA GLU A 255 -11.93 37.11 39.26
C GLU A 255 -13.21 37.40 40.07
N PRO A 256 -14.01 36.39 40.44
CA PRO A 256 -15.18 36.60 41.29
C PRO A 256 -14.77 36.88 42.74
N LYS A 257 -15.31 37.94 43.34
CA LYS A 257 -15.20 38.17 44.79
C LYS A 257 -15.96 37.09 45.56
N GLN A 258 -15.38 36.63 46.66
CA GLN A 258 -16.03 35.70 47.59
C GLN A 258 -17.09 36.42 48.45
N GLU A 259 -18.30 35.87 48.50
CA GLU A 259 -19.29 36.16 49.55
C GLU A 259 -19.62 34.87 50.32
N ARG A 260 -19.92 35.03 51.62
CA ARG A 260 -20.02 33.92 52.59
C ARG A 260 -21.42 33.32 52.62
N ILE A 261 -21.50 32.02 52.86
CA ILE A 261 -22.74 31.30 53.23
C ILE A 261 -22.48 30.58 54.57
N PRO A 262 -23.37 30.68 55.57
CA PRO A 262 -23.16 30.07 56.89
C PRO A 262 -23.57 28.57 56.94
N GLU A 263 -23.06 27.86 57.94
CA GLU A 263 -23.19 26.41 58.12
C GLU A 263 -24.57 25.93 58.62
N SER A 264 -25.00 24.75 58.16
CA SER A 264 -25.65 23.73 59.01
C SER A 264 -25.59 22.35 58.33
N SER A 265 -25.73 21.28 59.11
CA SER A 265 -25.50 19.86 58.76
C SER A 265 -26.71 19.01 59.23
N PRO A 266 -26.79 17.65 59.09
CA PRO A 266 -25.92 16.71 58.36
C PRO A 266 -26.65 15.57 57.55
N ALA A 267 -25.85 14.83 56.75
CA ALA A 267 -25.91 13.39 56.44
C ALA A 267 -27.20 12.65 55.97
N ALA A 268 -27.09 12.01 54.79
CA ALA A 268 -27.63 10.66 54.53
C ALA A 268 -26.86 9.92 53.40
N LYS A 269 -26.52 8.65 53.64
CA LYS A 269 -26.26 7.56 52.65
C LYS A 269 -27.50 6.63 52.69
N PRO A 270 -27.80 5.75 51.72
CA PRO A 270 -26.87 4.93 50.91
C PRO A 270 -27.31 4.84 49.41
N GLU A 271 -27.05 3.84 48.54
CA GLU A 271 -26.42 2.49 48.61
C GLU A 271 -25.87 2.08 47.21
N LEU A 272 -25.34 0.86 47.06
CA LEU A 272 -25.25 0.14 45.77
C LEU A 272 -26.30 -0.98 45.70
N ASN A 273 -26.76 -1.34 44.49
CA ASN A 273 -27.35 -2.66 44.23
C ASN A 273 -26.70 -3.33 43.02
N PHE A 274 -26.17 -4.53 43.25
CA PHE A 274 -25.86 -5.55 42.23
C PHE A 274 -27.11 -6.42 42.00
N LEU A 275 -27.23 -6.99 40.79
CA LEU A 275 -27.90 -8.26 40.42
C LEU A 275 -27.78 -8.33 38.88
N GLU A 276 -26.82 -9.04 38.30
CA GLU A 276 -26.75 -10.50 38.04
C GLU A 276 -27.09 -10.86 36.59
N LYS A 277 -26.54 -11.99 36.12
CA LYS A 277 -26.45 -12.38 34.71
C LYS A 277 -27.66 -13.21 34.25
N THR A 278 -28.06 -13.06 32.99
CA THR A 278 -28.66 -14.15 32.19
C THR A 278 -28.10 -14.17 30.76
N SER A 279 -28.21 -15.31 30.11
CA SER A 279 -27.46 -15.73 28.92
C SER A 279 -28.09 -15.41 27.56
N GLU A 280 -27.23 -15.49 26.53
CA GLU A 280 -27.41 -15.70 25.08
C GLU A 280 -28.65 -16.49 24.59
N PRO A 281 -29.03 -16.43 23.27
CA PRO A 281 -28.13 -16.28 22.11
C PRO A 281 -28.53 -15.29 20.97
N VAL A 282 -27.58 -15.13 20.04
CA VAL A 282 -27.66 -14.30 18.83
C VAL A 282 -27.98 -15.16 17.59
N GLN A 283 -29.14 -14.95 16.97
CA GLN A 283 -29.48 -15.45 15.62
C GLN A 283 -30.45 -14.48 14.93
N GLU A 284 -29.94 -13.68 13.98
CA GLU A 284 -30.61 -13.07 12.81
C GLU A 284 -29.79 -11.87 12.29
N GLN A 285 -28.75 -12.13 11.48
CA GLN A 285 -28.13 -11.16 10.55
C GLN A 285 -27.03 -11.80 9.67
N VAL A 286 -27.33 -12.91 9.01
CA VAL A 286 -26.44 -13.53 7.99
C VAL A 286 -27.26 -14.02 6.79
N GLU A 287 -28.12 -13.16 6.23
CA GLU A 287 -28.91 -13.53 5.04
C GLU A 287 -29.30 -12.31 4.19
N GLN A 288 -28.30 -11.51 3.77
CA GLN A 288 -28.51 -10.43 2.78
C GLN A 288 -27.25 -9.91 2.06
N THR A 289 -26.34 -10.81 1.64
CA THR A 289 -25.29 -10.51 0.64
C THR A 289 -24.85 -11.82 -0.06
N ALA A 290 -25.67 -12.30 -0.99
CA ALA A 290 -25.35 -13.46 -1.84
C ALA A 290 -25.81 -13.31 -3.31
N GLU A 291 -26.76 -12.40 -3.60
CA GLU A 291 -27.22 -12.11 -4.96
C GLU A 291 -26.81 -10.68 -5.39
N GLN A 292 -25.66 -10.55 -6.07
CA GLN A 292 -25.35 -9.49 -7.07
C GLN A 292 -23.93 -9.70 -7.66
N ALA A 293 -23.64 -10.93 -8.10
CA ALA A 293 -22.40 -11.28 -8.80
C ALA A 293 -22.68 -12.18 -10.03
N GLN A 294 -23.69 -11.79 -10.81
CA GLN A 294 -23.97 -12.33 -12.13
C GLN A 294 -24.40 -11.18 -13.06
N GLU A 295 -23.47 -10.69 -13.88
CA GLU A 295 -23.73 -10.27 -15.27
C GLU A 295 -22.38 -10.08 -15.98
N GLU A 296 -22.38 -10.34 -17.29
CA GLU A 296 -21.21 -10.74 -18.07
C GLU A 296 -20.41 -9.56 -18.65
N THR A 297 -19.16 -9.81 -19.04
CA THR A 297 -18.48 -9.05 -20.11
C THR A 297 -17.64 -10.02 -20.94
N PRO A 298 -17.55 -9.81 -22.27
CA PRO A 298 -17.22 -10.90 -23.20
C PRO A 298 -15.73 -11.23 -23.24
N ALA A 299 -15.42 -12.49 -23.57
CA ALA A 299 -14.08 -12.95 -23.81
C ALA A 299 -13.45 -12.24 -25.03
N ALA A 300 -12.35 -11.53 -24.80
CA ALA A 300 -11.37 -11.25 -25.84
C ALA A 300 -10.35 -12.38 -25.85
N GLU A 301 -10.10 -12.98 -27.02
CA GLU A 301 -9.07 -14.00 -27.19
C GLU A 301 -7.69 -13.38 -26.94
N LEU A 302 -7.05 -13.83 -25.86
CA LEU A 302 -5.62 -13.62 -25.60
C LEU A 302 -4.93 -14.97 -25.81
N GLU A 303 -3.97 -15.00 -26.73
CA GLU A 303 -3.22 -16.21 -27.06
C GLU A 303 -2.54 -16.79 -25.80
N ALA A 304 -2.62 -18.10 -25.65
CA ALA A 304 -2.08 -18.78 -24.47
C ALA A 304 -0.53 -18.79 -24.51
N PRO A 305 0.16 -18.42 -23.41
CA PRO A 305 1.61 -18.52 -23.36
C PRO A 305 2.06 -19.99 -23.36
N ASP A 306 3.19 -20.23 -24.02
CA ASP A 306 3.70 -21.56 -24.37
C ASP A 306 3.73 -22.55 -23.20
N ILE A 307 3.28 -23.77 -23.48
CA ILE A 307 3.24 -24.90 -22.54
C ILE A 307 4.62 -25.60 -22.58
N PRO A 308 5.22 -25.98 -21.44
CA PRO A 308 6.42 -26.81 -21.44
C PRO A 308 6.20 -28.12 -22.21
N GLU A 309 7.11 -28.48 -23.11
CA GLU A 309 6.95 -29.61 -24.02
C GLU A 309 6.74 -30.96 -23.26
N ASN A 310 5.66 -31.67 -23.62
CA ASN A 310 5.29 -33.02 -23.19
C ASN A 310 5.06 -33.26 -21.69
N ILE A 311 3.94 -32.72 -21.19
CA ILE A 311 3.15 -33.44 -20.16
C ILE A 311 2.31 -34.51 -20.89
N PRO A 312 2.31 -35.79 -20.46
CA PRO A 312 1.47 -36.81 -21.08
C PRO A 312 -0.01 -36.43 -21.04
N GLU A 313 -0.75 -36.61 -22.13
CA GLU A 313 -2.19 -36.29 -22.20
C GLU A 313 -2.99 -37.02 -21.09
N THR A 314 -2.60 -38.25 -20.78
CA THR A 314 -3.17 -39.08 -19.69
C THR A 314 -3.00 -38.48 -18.29
N LEU A 315 -2.07 -37.54 -18.09
CA LEU A 315 -1.88 -36.79 -16.85
C LEU A 315 -2.76 -35.53 -16.77
N LEU A 316 -3.22 -35.02 -17.92
CA LEU A 316 -4.15 -33.89 -18.02
C LEU A 316 -5.63 -34.32 -17.85
N GLU A 317 -5.92 -35.61 -18.10
CA GLU A 317 -7.22 -36.24 -17.83
C GLU A 317 -7.45 -36.56 -16.34
N ASP A 318 -6.41 -36.53 -15.52
CA ASP A 318 -6.48 -36.87 -14.09
C ASP A 318 -7.34 -35.85 -13.32
N PRO A 319 -8.36 -36.29 -12.53
CA PRO A 319 -9.30 -35.38 -11.90
C PRO A 319 -8.67 -34.48 -10.82
N ASP A 320 -7.52 -34.85 -10.28
CA ASP A 320 -6.85 -34.11 -9.21
C ASP A 320 -5.63 -33.32 -9.73
N VAL A 321 -5.45 -33.20 -11.04
CA VAL A 321 -4.37 -32.42 -11.67
C VAL A 321 -4.87 -31.05 -12.14
N TYR A 322 -4.04 -30.03 -11.89
CA TYR A 322 -4.34 -28.62 -12.13
C TYR A 322 -3.12 -27.89 -12.69
N LYS A 323 -3.34 -26.93 -13.60
CA LYS A 323 -2.35 -25.90 -13.94
C LYS A 323 -2.49 -24.75 -12.94
N CYS A 324 -1.41 -24.40 -12.25
CA CYS A 324 -1.34 -23.22 -11.40
C CYS A 324 -1.30 -21.96 -12.27
N LEU A 325 -2.29 -21.08 -12.12
CA LEU A 325 -2.28 -19.76 -12.75
C LEU A 325 -1.56 -18.77 -11.84
N THR A 326 -2.06 -18.51 -10.63
CA THR A 326 -1.40 -17.59 -9.68
C THR A 326 -1.51 -18.08 -8.23
N LEU A 327 -0.61 -17.59 -7.37
CA LEU A 327 -0.54 -17.89 -5.94
C LEU A 327 -0.65 -16.58 -5.15
N ASN A 328 -1.82 -16.32 -4.61
CA ASN A 328 -2.15 -15.07 -3.94
C ASN A 328 -2.21 -15.27 -2.42
N SER A 329 -1.33 -14.60 -1.67
CA SER A 329 -1.40 -14.57 -0.20
C SER A 329 -2.72 -13.99 0.28
N ALA A 330 -3.38 -14.71 1.18
CA ALA A 330 -4.71 -14.39 1.70
C ALA A 330 -4.77 -14.57 3.22
N ARG A 331 -5.90 -14.19 3.83
CA ARG A 331 -6.24 -14.52 5.21
C ARG A 331 -7.70 -14.95 5.30
N THR A 332 -7.98 -15.89 6.20
CA THR A 332 -9.36 -16.21 6.57
C THR A 332 -9.99 -15.05 7.35
N THR A 333 -11.32 -15.07 7.51
CA THR A 333 -12.04 -14.14 8.40
C THR A 333 -11.59 -14.24 9.87
N SER A 334 -11.01 -15.37 10.28
CA SER A 334 -10.37 -15.54 11.60
C SER A 334 -8.92 -15.05 11.68
N GLY A 335 -8.39 -14.47 10.59
CA GLY A 335 -7.03 -13.92 10.49
C GLY A 335 -5.92 -14.95 10.23
N GLN A 336 -6.27 -16.23 10.13
CA GLN A 336 -5.33 -17.32 9.84
C GLN A 336 -4.70 -17.11 8.44
N PRO A 337 -3.38 -17.32 8.27
CA PRO A 337 -2.74 -17.23 6.96
C PRO A 337 -3.33 -18.27 6.00
N ALA A 338 -3.51 -17.84 4.76
CA ALA A 338 -4.01 -18.66 3.67
C ALA A 338 -3.27 -18.32 2.37
N THR A 339 -3.30 -19.23 1.39
CA THR A 339 -2.91 -18.94 0.01
C THR A 339 -4.07 -19.33 -0.89
N ARG A 340 -4.54 -18.41 -1.72
CA ARG A 340 -5.45 -18.69 -2.82
C ARG A 340 -4.61 -19.15 -4.02
N ILE A 341 -4.91 -20.34 -4.52
CA ILE A 341 -4.33 -20.90 -5.74
C ILE A 341 -5.36 -20.74 -6.83
N ASP A 342 -5.18 -19.79 -7.75
CA ASP A 342 -6.02 -19.72 -8.94
C ASP A 342 -5.53 -20.78 -9.92
N VAL A 343 -6.43 -21.65 -10.37
CA VAL A 343 -6.11 -22.86 -11.13
C VAL A 343 -6.95 -23.00 -12.39
N MET A 344 -6.41 -23.75 -13.34
CA MET A 344 -7.08 -24.18 -14.57
C MET A 344 -7.08 -25.71 -14.65
N LYS A 345 -8.22 -26.29 -15.04
CA LYS A 345 -8.38 -27.71 -15.34
C LYS A 345 -9.24 -27.85 -16.59
N GLY A 346 -8.65 -28.38 -17.67
CA GLY A 346 -9.19 -28.19 -19.01
C GLY A 346 -9.38 -26.70 -19.31
N GLU A 347 -10.54 -26.33 -19.81
CA GLU A 347 -10.89 -24.91 -20.08
C GLU A 347 -11.43 -24.17 -18.83
N THR A 348 -11.73 -24.89 -17.74
CA THR A 348 -12.41 -24.32 -16.56
C THR A 348 -11.41 -23.68 -15.60
N LYS A 349 -11.66 -22.42 -15.22
CA LYS A 349 -10.91 -21.68 -14.19
C LYS A 349 -11.68 -21.62 -12.88
N PHE A 350 -11.01 -21.86 -11.77
CA PHE A 350 -11.54 -21.73 -10.39
C PHE A 350 -10.35 -21.53 -9.43
N PHE A 351 -10.60 -21.57 -8.12
CA PHE A 351 -9.54 -21.47 -7.13
C PHE A 351 -9.63 -22.54 -6.06
N LEU A 352 -8.48 -22.87 -5.50
CA LEU A 352 -8.30 -23.69 -4.31
C LEU A 352 -7.73 -22.82 -3.19
N LEU A 353 -7.87 -23.25 -1.94
CA LEU A 353 -7.28 -22.57 -0.78
C LEU A 353 -6.32 -23.49 -0.04
N ALA A 354 -5.16 -23.01 0.38
CA ALA A 354 -4.34 -23.67 1.39
C ALA A 354 -4.38 -22.85 2.68
N LEU A 355 -4.56 -23.50 3.83
CA LEU A 355 -4.78 -22.84 5.13
C LEU A 355 -3.74 -23.25 6.17
N GLY A 356 -3.25 -22.27 6.94
CA GLY A 356 -2.27 -22.51 8.01
C GLY A 356 -0.89 -22.95 7.50
N ASP A 357 0.07 -23.03 8.41
CA ASP A 357 1.48 -23.19 8.07
C ASP A 357 1.76 -24.49 7.29
N GLU A 358 1.04 -25.59 7.58
CA GLU A 358 1.14 -26.85 6.83
C GLU A 358 0.72 -26.69 5.36
N GLY A 359 -0.46 -26.12 5.11
CA GLY A 359 -0.93 -25.88 3.74
C GLY A 359 -0.05 -24.89 2.99
N LEU A 360 0.43 -23.83 3.66
CA LEU A 360 1.35 -22.86 3.08
C LEU A 360 2.70 -23.51 2.68
N CYS A 361 3.26 -24.39 3.52
CA CYS A 361 4.49 -25.13 3.19
C CYS A 361 4.33 -26.07 1.98
N GLU A 362 3.15 -26.64 1.78
CA GLU A 362 2.88 -27.50 0.64
C GLU A 362 2.76 -26.71 -0.67
N VAL A 363 2.02 -25.59 -0.67
CA VAL A 363 1.85 -24.77 -1.90
C VAL A 363 3.07 -23.89 -2.21
N ALA A 364 3.99 -23.67 -1.26
CA ALA A 364 5.26 -22.98 -1.51
C ALA A 364 6.18 -23.71 -2.52
N LYS A 365 5.85 -24.96 -2.88
CA LYS A 365 6.52 -25.75 -3.93
C LYS A 365 6.02 -25.43 -5.35
N LEU A 366 4.92 -24.68 -5.45
CA LEU A 366 4.25 -24.33 -6.71
C LEU A 366 4.69 -22.95 -7.21
N HIS A 367 4.51 -22.70 -8.50
CA HIS A 367 4.67 -21.38 -9.11
C HIS A 367 3.70 -21.21 -10.29
N GLU A 368 3.51 -19.97 -10.73
CA GLU A 368 2.74 -19.68 -11.95
C GLU A 368 3.23 -20.51 -13.15
N GLY A 369 2.28 -21.08 -13.88
CA GLY A 369 2.51 -21.96 -15.03
C GLY A 369 2.74 -23.44 -14.70
N CYS A 370 3.06 -23.81 -13.45
CA CYS A 370 3.36 -25.20 -13.11
C CYS A 370 2.12 -26.11 -13.09
N PHE A 371 2.30 -27.40 -13.34
CA PHE A 371 1.26 -28.40 -13.15
C PHE A 371 1.48 -29.17 -11.85
N PHE A 372 0.41 -29.43 -11.10
CA PHE A 372 0.46 -30.13 -9.83
C PHE A 372 -0.76 -31.01 -9.60
N LYS A 373 -0.59 -32.07 -8.81
CA LYS A 373 -1.65 -32.94 -8.32
C LYS A 373 -2.00 -32.60 -6.88
N THR A 374 -3.27 -32.54 -6.53
CA THR A 374 -3.69 -32.53 -5.12
C THR A 374 -3.72 -33.95 -4.58
N LEU A 375 -2.94 -34.24 -3.54
CA LEU A 375 -2.88 -35.56 -2.90
C LEU A 375 -3.83 -35.69 -1.69
N GLU A 376 -4.14 -34.57 -1.03
CA GLU A 376 -5.11 -34.52 0.06
C GLU A 376 -5.86 -33.17 0.02
N THR A 377 -7.18 -33.24 -0.01
CA THR A 377 -8.08 -32.07 0.07
C THR A 377 -9.24 -32.35 1.03
N TYR A 378 -9.90 -31.29 1.50
CA TYR A 378 -11.17 -31.37 2.21
C TYR A 378 -12.06 -30.17 1.88
N GLN A 379 -13.36 -30.26 2.16
CA GLN A 379 -14.29 -29.16 1.95
C GLN A 379 -14.51 -28.39 3.27
N ASP A 380 -14.34 -27.07 3.25
CA ASP A 380 -14.75 -26.17 4.34
C ASP A 380 -15.54 -24.98 3.78
N LYS A 381 -16.74 -24.76 4.30
CA LYS A 381 -17.63 -23.62 3.94
C LYS A 381 -17.80 -23.37 2.43
N GLY A 382 -17.82 -24.44 1.63
CA GLY A 382 -17.97 -24.37 0.18
C GLY A 382 -16.67 -24.17 -0.61
N PHE A 383 -15.50 -24.19 0.05
CA PHE A 383 -14.20 -24.12 -0.59
C PHE A 383 -13.45 -25.46 -0.48
N THR A 384 -12.79 -25.85 -1.58
CA THR A 384 -11.82 -26.94 -1.58
C THR A 384 -10.53 -26.47 -0.93
N ILE A 385 -10.24 -27.00 0.25
CA ILE A 385 -9.00 -26.75 0.99
C ILE A 385 -7.98 -27.83 0.64
N VAL A 386 -6.80 -27.39 0.20
CA VAL A 386 -5.65 -28.23 -0.14
C VAL A 386 -4.78 -28.40 1.10
N LYS A 387 -4.49 -29.65 1.44
CA LYS A 387 -3.54 -30.02 2.49
C LYS A 387 -2.20 -30.51 1.96
N LYS A 388 -2.19 -31.16 0.79
CA LYS A 388 -0.97 -31.77 0.24
C LYS A 388 -0.99 -31.74 -1.28
N VAL A 389 0.14 -31.38 -1.88
CA VAL A 389 0.33 -31.34 -3.33
C VAL A 389 1.61 -32.04 -3.76
N GLU A 390 1.62 -32.47 -5.02
CA GLU A 390 2.80 -32.97 -5.72
C GLU A 390 2.97 -32.15 -7.00
N LYS A 391 4.10 -31.46 -7.15
CA LYS A 391 4.43 -30.75 -8.40
C LYS A 391 4.81 -31.78 -9.46
N ILE A 392 4.17 -31.72 -10.62
CA ILE A 392 4.38 -32.65 -11.75
C ILE A 392 5.36 -32.05 -12.76
N ALA A 393 5.16 -30.77 -13.12
CA ALA A 393 5.97 -30.03 -14.10
C ALA A 393 6.13 -28.57 -13.66
#